data_AF-A0A7L5ZCH2-F1
#
_entry.id   AF-A0A7L5ZCH2-F1
#
_cell.length_a   1.000
_cell.length_b   1.000
_cell.length_c   1.000
_cell.angle_alpha   90.00
_cell.angle_beta   90.00
_cell.angle_gamma   90.00
#
_symmetry.space_group_name_H-M   'P 1'
#
loop_
_entity.id
_entity.type
_entity.pdbx_description
1 polymer ?
#
loop_
_entity_poly.entity_id
_entity_poly.type
_entity_poly.pdbx_seq_one_letter_code
_entity_poly.pdbx_strand_id
1 'polypeptide(L)'
;MSILVTDPASGRTLISRGAQPLIPASTMKLLTSVVALDVLDPAATVKTKVRSTGGGRLVLVGGGDPFLTTKRGTTGGSLAELADKTVAALPKGTRTVTLGYDAGLFAGPAWHPSWGPNYSYSVAPVSALMVDHGLNGTRPRVSDPAKVAAQAFAKALAKRGLRVTGAVAPRAAAGRRSRRSTRRPWTRWSG
;
A
#
# COMPACT_ATOMS: atom_id res chain seq x y z
N MET A 1 -21.38 15.23 24.73
CA MET A 1 -20.93 16.03 23.57
C MET A 1 -19.69 16.80 23.96
N SER A 2 -18.70 16.90 23.07
CA SER A 2 -17.48 17.71 23.29
C SER A 2 -17.30 18.66 22.10
N ILE A 3 -17.02 19.94 22.34
CA ILE A 3 -16.82 20.98 21.32
C ILE A 3 -15.71 21.92 21.79
N LEU A 4 -14.78 22.23 20.91
CA LEU A 4 -13.82 23.32 21.06
C LEU A 4 -13.81 24.13 19.76
N VAL A 5 -14.04 25.44 19.86
CA VAL A 5 -13.92 26.38 18.74
C VAL A 5 -12.91 27.45 19.12
N THR A 6 -11.92 27.64 18.27
CA THR A 6 -10.82 28.58 18.47
C THR A 6 -10.70 29.46 17.24
N ASP A 7 -10.46 30.75 17.42
CA ASP A 7 -10.06 31.63 16.33
C ASP A 7 -8.64 31.26 15.86
N PRO A 8 -8.43 30.85 14.59
CA PRO A 8 -7.11 30.44 14.12
C PRO A 8 -6.09 31.60 14.06
N ALA A 9 -6.54 32.86 13.99
CA ALA A 9 -5.63 34.01 13.92
C ALA A 9 -5.10 34.42 15.30
N SER A 10 -5.99 34.54 16.30
CA SER A 10 -5.60 34.95 17.65
C SER A 10 -5.33 33.81 18.63
N GLY A 11 -5.73 32.57 18.30
CA GLY A 11 -5.70 31.44 19.23
C GLY A 11 -6.76 31.52 20.34
N ARG A 12 -7.67 32.52 20.29
CA ARG A 12 -8.69 32.72 21.33
C ARG A 12 -9.78 31.64 21.24
N THR A 13 -10.01 30.94 22.34
CA THR A 13 -11.15 30.04 22.50
C THR A 13 -12.46 30.84 22.48
N LEU A 14 -13.35 30.50 21.54
CA LEU A 14 -14.67 31.10 21.41
C LEU A 14 -15.75 30.24 22.09
N ILE A 15 -15.61 28.91 22.00
CA ILE A 15 -16.52 27.93 22.60
C ILE A 15 -15.68 26.80 23.18
N SER A 16 -15.98 26.41 24.42
CA SER A 16 -15.45 25.21 25.07
C SER A 16 -16.56 24.50 25.83
N ARG A 17 -16.85 23.25 25.46
CA ARG A 17 -17.90 22.44 26.09
C ARG A 17 -17.48 20.99 26.12
N GLY A 18 -17.35 20.41 27.32
CA GLY A 18 -16.91 19.03 27.51
C GLY A 18 -15.42 18.82 27.19
N ALA A 19 -14.80 17.87 27.86
CA ALA A 19 -13.38 17.53 27.69
C ALA A 19 -13.12 16.01 27.70
N GLN A 20 -14.15 15.22 27.45
CA GLN A 20 -14.06 13.76 27.51
C GLN A 20 -13.48 13.21 26.21
N PRO A 21 -12.62 12.16 26.26
CA PRO A 21 -12.16 11.47 25.07
C PRO A 21 -13.34 10.87 24.29
N LEU A 22 -13.31 11.00 22.97
CA LEU A 22 -14.32 10.46 22.06
C LEU A 22 -13.65 9.63 20.95
N ILE A 23 -14.40 8.71 20.33
CA ILE A 23 -13.95 8.02 19.12
C ILE A 23 -13.90 9.05 17.99
N PRO A 24 -12.73 9.35 17.39
CA PRO A 24 -12.59 10.41 16.40
C PRO A 24 -13.18 10.05 15.03
N ALA A 25 -13.43 8.76 14.78
CA ALA A 25 -13.77 8.25 13.44
C ALA A 25 -12.78 8.81 12.39
N SER A 26 -13.28 9.40 11.30
CA SER A 26 -12.41 9.94 10.24
C SER A 26 -11.62 11.18 10.61
N THR A 27 -11.90 11.89 11.72
CA THR A 27 -11.04 13.01 12.14
C THR A 27 -9.66 12.54 12.58
N MET A 28 -9.50 11.23 12.88
CA MET A 28 -8.19 10.59 13.08
C MET A 28 -7.23 10.83 11.89
N LYS A 29 -7.76 10.99 10.67
CA LYS A 29 -6.95 11.25 9.47
C LYS A 29 -6.17 12.57 9.56
N LEU A 30 -6.62 13.54 10.35
CA LEU A 30 -5.88 14.78 10.57
C LEU A 30 -4.54 14.50 11.27
N LEU A 31 -4.58 13.74 12.37
CA LEU A 31 -3.36 13.32 13.07
C LEU A 31 -2.44 12.50 12.15
N THR A 32 -3.00 11.55 11.40
CA THR A 32 -2.24 10.76 10.42
C THR A 32 -1.57 11.64 9.37
N SER A 33 -2.28 12.67 8.88
CA SER A 33 -1.76 13.58 7.84
C SER A 33 -0.62 14.44 8.38
N VAL A 34 -0.74 14.98 9.60
CA VAL A 34 0.33 15.75 10.25
C VAL A 34 1.57 14.88 10.44
N VAL A 35 1.42 13.67 10.97
CA VAL A 35 2.55 12.75 11.13
C VAL A 35 3.18 12.38 9.79
N ALA A 36 2.36 12.14 8.75
CA ALA A 36 2.88 11.84 7.42
C ALA A 36 3.70 12.99 6.85
N LEU A 37 3.24 14.24 6.99
CA LEU A 37 3.98 15.43 6.53
C LEU A 37 5.27 15.68 7.33
N ASP A 38 5.29 15.32 8.62
CA ASP A 38 6.48 15.45 9.47
C ASP A 38 7.56 14.40 9.15
N VAL A 39 7.15 13.15 8.89
CA VAL A 39 8.08 12.01 8.78
C VAL A 39 8.39 11.58 7.35
N LEU A 40 7.51 11.89 6.38
CA LEU A 40 7.68 11.51 4.99
C LEU A 40 8.15 12.70 4.17
N ASP A 41 9.05 12.44 3.22
CA ASP A 41 9.37 13.40 2.18
C ASP A 41 8.15 13.53 1.24
N PRO A 42 7.55 14.73 1.08
CA PRO A 42 6.38 14.93 0.23
C PRO A 42 6.66 14.65 -1.25
N ALA A 43 7.93 14.66 -1.67
CA ALA A 43 8.33 14.28 -3.03
C ALA A 43 8.55 12.77 -3.19
N ALA A 44 8.52 11.98 -2.10
CA ALA A 44 8.79 10.56 -2.17
C ALA A 44 7.64 9.80 -2.85
N THR A 45 7.99 9.01 -3.87
CA THR A 45 7.04 8.10 -4.53
C THR A 45 7.05 6.72 -3.87
N VAL A 46 5.89 6.13 -3.68
CA VAL A 46 5.75 4.71 -3.32
C VAL A 46 5.91 3.85 -4.57
N LYS A 47 6.75 2.81 -4.52
CA LYS A 47 7.12 2.01 -5.71
C LYS A 47 6.84 0.54 -5.52
N THR A 48 6.02 -0.03 -6.41
CA THR A 48 5.92 -1.47 -6.64
C THR A 48 6.99 -1.90 -7.65
N LYS A 49 7.69 -3.00 -7.37
CA LYS A 49 8.86 -3.43 -8.15
C LYS A 49 8.77 -4.89 -8.53
N VAL A 50 9.49 -5.28 -9.59
CA VAL A 50 9.77 -6.68 -9.89
C VAL A 50 11.25 -6.94 -9.66
N ARG A 51 11.57 -8.03 -8.97
CA ARG A 51 12.94 -8.50 -8.78
C ARG A 51 13.12 -9.84 -9.47
N SER A 52 14.18 -9.97 -10.26
CA SER A 52 14.65 -11.26 -10.75
C SER A 52 15.58 -11.88 -9.71
N THR A 53 15.43 -13.19 -9.46
CA THR A 53 16.33 -13.99 -8.61
C THR A 53 17.17 -14.98 -9.42
N GLY A 54 17.25 -14.77 -10.75
CA GLY A 54 17.90 -15.67 -11.69
C GLY A 54 17.02 -16.86 -12.11
N GLY A 55 17.38 -17.50 -13.22
CA GLY A 55 16.69 -18.70 -13.72
C GLY A 55 15.20 -18.51 -14.03
N GLY A 56 14.80 -17.33 -14.53
CA GLY A 56 13.40 -17.04 -14.84
C GLY A 56 12.48 -16.88 -13.61
N ARG A 57 13.04 -16.68 -12.42
CA ARG A 57 12.27 -16.51 -11.18
C ARG A 57 12.07 -15.04 -10.84
N LEU A 58 10.81 -14.59 -10.85
CA LEU A 58 10.42 -13.21 -10.55
C LEU A 58 9.72 -13.12 -9.19
N VAL A 59 9.88 -11.97 -8.53
CA VAL A 59 9.13 -11.59 -7.32
C VAL A 59 8.53 -10.22 -7.52
N LEU A 60 7.20 -10.11 -7.40
CA LEU A 60 6.49 -8.83 -7.34
C LEU A 60 6.53 -8.30 -5.91
N VAL A 61 7.17 -7.16 -5.71
CA VAL A 61 7.42 -6.56 -4.39
C VAL A 61 6.54 -5.34 -4.19
N GLY A 62 5.66 -5.40 -3.19
CA GLY A 62 4.79 -4.32 -2.79
C GLY A 62 5.52 -3.20 -2.06
N GLY A 63 5.29 -1.96 -2.49
CA GLY A 63 5.82 -0.76 -1.85
C GLY A 63 4.86 -0.10 -0.85
N GLY A 64 3.61 -0.54 -0.79
CA GLY A 64 2.53 0.10 -0.04
C GLY A 64 1.77 1.17 -0.83
N ASP A 65 1.78 1.13 -2.17
CA ASP A 65 1.10 2.12 -3.02
C ASP A 65 -0.44 1.90 -2.96
N PRO A 66 -1.21 2.81 -2.35
CA PRO A 66 -2.66 2.65 -2.24
C PRO A 66 -3.41 2.96 -3.56
N PHE A 67 -2.70 3.50 -4.55
CA PHE A 67 -3.22 3.90 -5.86
C PHE A 67 -2.72 2.98 -6.99
N LEU A 68 -2.06 1.87 -6.68
CA LEU A 68 -1.63 0.92 -7.71
C LEU A 68 -2.86 0.32 -8.42
N THR A 69 -2.86 0.33 -9.75
CA THR A 69 -3.96 -0.16 -10.57
C THR A 69 -3.58 -1.38 -11.41
N THR A 70 -4.58 -2.16 -11.83
CA THR A 70 -4.34 -3.25 -12.80
C THR A 70 -4.15 -2.72 -14.23
N LYS A 71 -4.96 -1.72 -14.63
CA LYS A 71 -4.92 -1.08 -15.95
C LYS A 71 -4.04 0.16 -15.94
N ARG A 72 -3.66 0.66 -17.11
CA ARG A 72 -3.04 2.00 -17.20
C ARG A 72 -4.03 3.05 -16.75
N GLY A 73 -3.54 4.07 -16.07
CA GLY A 73 -4.32 5.22 -15.63
C GLY A 73 -3.45 6.47 -15.70
N THR A 74 -4.05 7.61 -15.40
CA THR A 74 -3.37 8.90 -15.35
C THR A 74 -2.72 9.18 -14.00
N THR A 75 -3.02 8.38 -12.98
CA THR A 75 -2.56 8.56 -11.59
C THR A 75 -2.08 7.23 -11.00
N GLY A 76 -0.96 7.25 -10.29
CA GLY A 76 -0.42 6.08 -9.57
C GLY A 76 0.36 5.09 -10.45
N GLY A 77 0.86 4.01 -9.83
CA GLY A 77 1.53 2.93 -10.55
C GLY A 77 0.54 1.97 -11.22
N SER A 78 0.96 1.26 -12.26
CA SER A 78 0.11 0.28 -12.94
C SER A 78 0.82 -1.04 -13.23
N LEU A 79 0.13 -2.14 -12.96
CA LEU A 79 0.62 -3.49 -13.25
C LEU A 79 0.78 -3.76 -14.74
N ALA A 80 -0.05 -3.15 -15.59
CA ALA A 80 0.11 -3.26 -17.03
C ALA A 80 1.47 -2.71 -17.46
N GLU A 81 1.84 -1.53 -16.99
CA GLU A 81 3.12 -0.89 -17.35
C GLU A 81 4.31 -1.62 -16.73
N LEU A 82 4.16 -2.07 -15.49
CA LEU A 82 5.16 -2.88 -14.83
C LEU A 82 5.41 -4.18 -15.59
N ALA A 83 4.38 -4.76 -16.20
CA ALA A 83 4.50 -5.97 -17.01
C ALA A 83 5.25 -5.70 -18.33
N ASP A 84 5.03 -4.56 -18.99
CA ASP A 84 5.83 -4.17 -20.16
C ASP A 84 7.31 -4.03 -19.81
N LYS A 85 7.59 -3.27 -18.74
CA LYS A 85 8.96 -3.05 -18.25
C LYS A 85 9.63 -4.37 -17.87
N THR A 86 8.87 -5.30 -17.30
CA THR A 86 9.36 -6.62 -16.92
C THR A 86 9.73 -7.45 -18.15
N VAL A 87 8.85 -7.52 -19.15
CA VAL A 87 9.11 -8.27 -20.39
C VAL A 87 10.31 -7.69 -21.14
N ALA A 88 10.39 -6.35 -21.24
CA ALA A 88 11.49 -5.66 -21.90
C ALA A 88 12.85 -5.89 -21.21
N ALA A 89 12.86 -6.12 -19.89
CA ALA A 89 14.07 -6.36 -19.11
C ALA A 89 14.53 -7.83 -19.10
N LEU A 90 13.73 -8.76 -19.62
CA LEU A 90 14.09 -10.17 -19.68
C LEU A 90 14.96 -10.49 -20.91
N PRO A 91 15.81 -11.54 -20.86
CA PRO A 91 16.54 -12.00 -22.03
C PRO A 91 15.59 -12.28 -23.21
N LYS A 92 16.02 -11.90 -24.43
CA LYS A 92 15.25 -12.16 -25.64
C LYS A 92 14.92 -13.65 -25.76
N GLY A 93 13.68 -13.96 -26.14
CA GLY A 93 13.19 -15.34 -26.27
C GLY A 93 12.65 -15.96 -24.98
N THR A 94 12.74 -15.29 -23.83
CA THR A 94 12.11 -15.77 -22.60
C THR A 94 10.60 -15.88 -22.79
N ARG A 95 10.06 -17.10 -22.66
CA ARG A 95 8.60 -17.37 -22.77
C ARG A 95 7.95 -17.84 -21.48
N THR A 96 8.75 -18.31 -20.53
CA THR A 96 8.27 -18.87 -19.27
C THR A 96 9.04 -18.30 -18.09
N VAL A 97 8.30 -17.97 -17.03
CA VAL A 97 8.84 -17.54 -15.73
C VAL A 97 8.06 -18.17 -14.59
N THR A 98 8.61 -18.15 -13.39
CA THR A 98 7.84 -18.34 -12.16
C THR A 98 7.66 -17.00 -11.47
N LEU A 99 6.58 -16.85 -10.71
CA LEU A 99 6.25 -15.61 -10.02
C LEU A 99 5.90 -15.88 -8.55
N GLY A 100 6.66 -15.27 -7.65
CA GLY A 100 6.26 -15.07 -6.25
C GLY A 100 5.88 -13.62 -5.98
N TYR A 101 5.43 -13.33 -4.75
CA TYR A 101 5.17 -11.96 -4.31
C TYR A 101 5.64 -11.70 -2.89
N ASP A 102 6.11 -10.47 -2.65
CA ASP A 102 6.54 -9.98 -1.35
C ASP A 102 5.65 -8.80 -0.93
N ALA A 103 4.83 -9.01 0.11
CA ALA A 103 4.04 -7.97 0.76
C ALA A 103 4.53 -7.67 2.19
N GLY A 104 5.73 -8.16 2.56
CA GLY A 104 6.28 -8.09 3.92
C GLY A 104 6.89 -6.74 4.31
N LEU A 105 6.61 -5.66 3.56
CA LEU A 105 7.02 -4.31 3.97
C LEU A 105 6.26 -3.84 5.22
N PHE A 106 4.97 -4.16 5.29
CA PHE A 106 4.16 -3.87 6.48
C PHE A 106 4.27 -5.04 7.47
N ALA A 107 4.31 -4.70 8.76
CA ALA A 107 4.36 -5.65 9.86
C ALA A 107 3.10 -5.49 10.73
N GLY A 108 2.80 -6.50 11.55
CA GLY A 108 1.59 -6.53 12.35
C GLY A 108 0.38 -7.13 11.61
N PRO A 109 -0.79 -7.17 12.25
CA PRO A 109 -1.97 -7.79 11.69
C PRO A 109 -2.53 -6.96 10.52
N ALA A 110 -2.84 -7.63 9.41
CA ALA A 110 -3.48 -6.99 8.25
C ALA A 110 -4.91 -6.50 8.55
N TRP A 111 -5.55 -7.07 9.57
CA TRP A 111 -6.86 -6.66 10.05
C TRP A 111 -6.74 -6.19 11.49
N HIS A 112 -7.21 -4.98 11.79
CA HIS A 112 -7.12 -4.47 13.16
C HIS A 112 -8.05 -5.30 14.08
N PRO A 113 -7.59 -5.77 15.25
CA PRO A 113 -8.40 -6.66 16.11
C PRO A 113 -9.74 -6.06 16.57
N SER A 114 -9.83 -4.73 16.67
CA SER A 114 -11.10 -4.05 17.03
C SER A 114 -12.06 -3.83 15.86
N TRP A 115 -11.68 -4.17 14.63
CA TRP A 115 -12.57 -4.08 13.47
C TRP A 115 -13.46 -5.31 13.43
N GLY A 116 -14.76 -5.11 13.66
CA GLY A 116 -15.76 -6.15 13.47
C GLY A 116 -15.88 -6.59 12.00
N PRO A 117 -16.49 -7.75 11.72
CA PRO A 117 -16.61 -8.30 10.36
C PRO A 117 -17.31 -7.36 9.37
N ASN A 118 -18.19 -6.49 9.88
CA ASN A 118 -18.90 -5.49 9.09
C ASN A 118 -17.95 -4.51 8.41
N TYR A 119 -16.73 -4.23 8.88
CA TYR A 119 -15.84 -3.29 8.18
C TYR A 119 -15.38 -3.76 6.78
N SER A 120 -15.52 -5.05 6.48
CA SER A 120 -15.07 -5.65 5.22
C SER A 120 -15.79 -5.11 3.97
N TYR A 121 -16.97 -4.47 4.11
CA TYR A 121 -17.61 -3.78 2.99
C TYR A 121 -16.85 -2.53 2.52
N SER A 122 -16.02 -1.94 3.39
CA SER A 122 -15.27 -0.70 3.12
C SER A 122 -13.77 -0.90 3.02
N VAL A 123 -13.22 -1.84 3.79
CA VAL A 123 -11.77 -1.99 3.99
C VAL A 123 -11.32 -3.39 3.60
N ALA A 124 -10.30 -3.48 2.74
CA ALA A 124 -9.55 -4.72 2.55
C ALA A 124 -8.51 -4.87 3.66
N PRO A 125 -8.05 -6.10 3.97
CA PRO A 125 -6.87 -6.28 4.84
C PRO A 125 -5.70 -5.40 4.36
N VAL A 126 -5.07 -4.68 5.29
CA VAL A 126 -3.97 -3.77 4.99
C VAL A 126 -2.77 -4.57 4.49
N SER A 127 -2.31 -4.27 3.28
CA SER A 127 -1.23 -4.97 2.61
C SER A 127 -0.30 -4.00 1.90
N ALA A 128 1.00 -4.30 1.88
CA ALA A 128 1.98 -3.54 1.10
C ALA A 128 1.84 -3.76 -0.42
N LEU A 129 1.10 -4.79 -0.82
CA LEU A 129 0.80 -5.10 -2.21
C LEU A 129 -0.73 -5.21 -2.35
N MET A 130 -1.32 -4.22 -3.00
CA MET A 130 -2.75 -4.14 -3.26
C MET A 130 -2.96 -3.42 -4.60
N VAL A 131 -3.98 -3.83 -5.35
CA VAL A 131 -4.38 -3.14 -6.58
C VAL A 131 -5.85 -2.78 -6.55
N ASP A 132 -6.22 -1.72 -7.25
CA ASP A 132 -7.61 -1.28 -7.42
C ASP A 132 -8.34 -1.18 -6.06
N HIS A 133 -7.63 -0.67 -5.05
CA HIS A 133 -8.08 -0.56 -3.66
C HIS A 133 -8.50 -1.89 -3.00
N GLY A 134 -8.05 -3.04 -3.53
CA GLY A 134 -8.45 -4.36 -3.04
C GLY A 134 -9.88 -4.73 -3.45
N LEU A 135 -10.40 -4.15 -4.54
CA LEU A 135 -11.68 -4.55 -5.13
C LEU A 135 -11.49 -5.66 -6.14
N ASN A 136 -12.49 -6.53 -6.22
CA ASN A 136 -12.69 -7.43 -7.34
C ASN A 136 -14.02 -7.09 -8.00
N GLY A 137 -14.03 -6.00 -8.80
CA GLY A 137 -15.26 -5.39 -9.31
C GLY A 137 -15.73 -4.23 -8.44
N THR A 138 -17.00 -4.20 -8.07
CA THR A 138 -17.58 -3.11 -7.24
C THR A 138 -17.53 -3.41 -5.75
N ARG A 139 -17.91 -4.62 -5.31
CA ARG A 139 -17.82 -5.17 -3.93
C ARG A 139 -17.95 -6.71 -3.97
N PRO A 140 -17.51 -7.45 -2.93
CA PRO A 140 -16.80 -7.02 -1.72
C PRO A 140 -15.29 -6.78 -1.94
N ARG A 141 -14.61 -6.27 -0.91
CA ARG A 141 -13.14 -6.21 -0.86
C ARG A 141 -12.58 -7.64 -0.80
N VAL A 142 -11.41 -7.86 -1.40
CA VAL A 142 -10.76 -9.18 -1.41
C VAL A 142 -10.13 -9.50 -0.05
N SER A 143 -10.14 -10.77 0.34
CA SER A 143 -9.57 -11.26 1.60
C SER A 143 -8.04 -11.38 1.58
N ASP A 144 -7.43 -11.51 0.41
CA ASP A 144 -5.97 -11.54 0.23
C ASP A 144 -5.55 -10.59 -0.90
N PRO A 145 -5.35 -9.29 -0.58
CA PRO A 145 -5.00 -8.29 -1.59
C PRO A 145 -3.67 -8.55 -2.29
N ALA A 146 -2.68 -9.11 -1.58
CA ALA A 146 -1.36 -9.38 -2.12
C ALA A 146 -1.40 -10.48 -3.18
N LYS A 147 -2.09 -11.59 -2.88
CA LYS A 147 -2.27 -12.69 -3.83
C LYS A 147 -3.07 -12.24 -5.05
N VAL A 148 -4.14 -11.48 -4.86
CA VAL A 148 -4.96 -10.97 -5.97
C VAL A 148 -4.13 -10.05 -6.88
N ALA A 149 -3.33 -9.14 -6.32
CA ALA A 149 -2.43 -8.29 -7.09
C ALA A 149 -1.39 -9.10 -7.89
N ALA A 150 -0.78 -10.13 -7.27
CA ALA A 150 0.19 -10.99 -7.94
C ALA A 150 -0.44 -11.83 -9.06
N GLN A 151 -1.67 -12.32 -8.88
CA GLN A 151 -2.43 -13.00 -9.92
C GLN A 151 -2.80 -12.06 -11.07
N ALA A 152 -3.18 -10.81 -10.76
CA ALA A 152 -3.45 -9.81 -11.78
C ALA A 152 -2.18 -9.46 -12.58
N PHE A 153 -1.02 -9.40 -11.92
CA PHE A 153 0.26 -9.20 -12.59
C PHE A 153 0.63 -10.39 -13.49
N ALA A 154 0.42 -11.63 -13.03
CA ALA A 154 0.61 -12.83 -13.86
C ALA A 154 -0.27 -12.78 -15.13
N LYS A 155 -1.53 -12.36 -15.00
CA LYS A 155 -2.43 -12.15 -16.15
C LYS A 155 -1.89 -11.05 -17.08
N ALA A 156 -1.35 -9.97 -16.53
CA ALA A 156 -0.74 -8.88 -17.32
C ALA A 156 0.51 -9.34 -18.10
N LEU A 157 1.33 -10.22 -17.52
CA LEU A 157 2.47 -10.86 -18.19
C LEU A 157 2.02 -11.82 -19.29
N ALA A 158 0.99 -12.62 -19.04
CA ALA A 158 0.44 -13.56 -20.03
C ALA A 158 -0.07 -12.85 -21.29
N LYS A 159 -0.72 -11.68 -21.14
CA LYS A 159 -1.13 -10.82 -22.26
C LYS A 159 0.03 -10.33 -23.14
N ARG A 160 1.27 -10.44 -22.65
CA ARG A 160 2.50 -10.06 -23.36
C ARG A 160 3.30 -11.28 -23.83
N GLY A 161 2.69 -12.46 -23.84
CA GLY A 161 3.32 -13.70 -24.30
C GLY A 161 4.26 -14.35 -23.27
N LEU A 162 4.29 -13.87 -22.03
CA LEU A 162 5.10 -14.47 -20.96
C LEU A 162 4.24 -15.35 -20.05
N ARG A 163 4.42 -16.67 -20.14
CA ARG A 163 3.67 -17.64 -19.33
C ARG A 163 4.26 -17.75 -17.94
N VAL A 164 3.43 -17.53 -16.91
CA VAL A 164 3.78 -17.83 -15.52
C VAL A 164 3.48 -19.30 -15.24
N THR A 165 4.48 -20.05 -14.81
CA THR A 165 4.38 -21.46 -14.44
C THR A 165 4.43 -21.65 -12.92
N GLY A 166 3.73 -22.67 -12.42
CA GLY A 166 3.63 -22.96 -10.99
C GLY A 166 2.64 -22.06 -10.25
N ALA A 167 2.51 -22.28 -8.94
CA ALA A 167 1.63 -21.49 -8.09
C ALA A 167 2.22 -20.11 -7.78
N VAL A 168 1.38 -19.07 -7.84
CA VAL A 168 1.72 -17.73 -7.35
C VAL A 168 1.60 -17.74 -5.83
N ALA A 169 2.73 -17.68 -5.13
CA ALA A 169 2.82 -17.83 -3.68
C ALA A 169 3.69 -16.74 -3.02
N PRO A 170 3.52 -16.50 -1.70
CA PRO A 170 4.40 -15.60 -0.96
C PRO A 170 5.87 -15.99 -1.11
N ARG A 171 6.72 -14.99 -1.34
CA ARG A 171 8.17 -15.16 -1.43
C ARG A 171 8.86 -13.86 -1.04
N ALA A 172 9.65 -13.88 0.02
CA ALA A 172 10.45 -12.73 0.41
C ALA A 172 11.46 -12.35 -0.70
N ALA A 173 11.58 -11.06 -0.97
CA ALA A 173 12.61 -10.53 -1.85
C ALA A 173 13.96 -10.45 -1.12
N ALA A 174 15.03 -10.95 -1.75
CA ALA A 174 16.38 -10.84 -1.23
C ALA A 174 16.80 -9.36 -1.08
N GLY A 175 17.53 -9.04 -0.01
CA GLY A 175 18.07 -7.69 0.23
C GLY A 175 17.07 -6.67 0.79
N ARG A 176 15.99 -7.12 1.46
CA ARG A 176 15.04 -6.25 2.17
C ARG A 176 15.77 -5.49 3.28
N ARG A 177 16.28 -4.28 3.00
CA ARG A 177 16.79 -3.38 4.03
C ARG A 177 15.59 -2.94 4.86
N SER A 178 15.58 -3.25 6.15
CA SER A 178 14.67 -2.60 7.08
C SER A 178 15.00 -1.11 7.05
N ARG A 179 14.09 -0.29 6.53
CA ARG A 179 14.18 1.15 6.74
C ARG A 179 13.82 1.37 8.21
N ARG A 180 14.83 1.38 9.09
CA ARG A 180 14.69 2.08 10.36
C ARG A 180 14.42 3.53 10.01
N SER A 181 13.25 4.04 10.37
CA SER A 181 13.04 5.48 10.44
C SER A 181 14.15 6.04 11.33
N THR A 182 15.04 6.84 10.76
CA THR A 182 15.90 7.72 11.55
C THR A 182 14.96 8.69 12.22
N ARG A 183 14.65 8.45 13.50
CA ARG A 183 13.85 9.36 14.31
C ARG A 183 14.52 10.73 14.25
N ARG A 184 13.90 11.69 13.57
CA ARG A 184 14.12 13.09 13.96
C ARG A 184 13.52 13.20 15.36
N PRO A 185 14.30 13.60 16.39
CA PRO A 185 13.72 13.82 17.69
C PRO A 185 12.64 14.89 17.55
N TRP A 186 11.49 14.67 18.16
CA TRP A 186 10.46 15.69 18.29
C TRP A 186 11.08 16.80 19.14
N THR A 187 11.56 17.87 18.52
CA THR A 187 11.86 19.09 19.24
C THR A 187 10.54 19.57 19.81
N ARG A 188 10.46 19.54 21.14
CA ARG A 188 9.30 20.01 21.91
C ARG A 188 8.91 21.38 21.35
N TRP A 189 7.70 21.47 20.79
CA TRP A 189 7.11 22.76 20.44
C TRP A 189 7.08 23.58 21.74
N SER A 190 7.95 24.57 21.81
CA SER A 190 7.98 25.53 22.91
C SER A 190 6.91 26.53 22.56
N GLY A 191 5.73 26.37 23.16
CA GLY A 191 4.77 27.45 23.30
C GLY A 191 5.13 28.29 24.51
#